data_AF-A0A2R8BGT9-F1
#
_entry.id   AF-A0A2R8BGT9-F1
#
_cell.length_a   1.000
_cell.length_b   1.000
_cell.length_c   1.000
_cell.angle_alpha   90.00
_cell.angle_beta   90.00
_cell.angle_gamma   90.00
#
_symmetry.space_group_name_H-M   'P 1'
#
loop_
_entity.id
_entity.type
_entity.pdbx_description
1 polymer ?
#
loop_
_entity_poly.entity_id
_entity_poly.type
_entity_poly.pdbx_seq_one_letter_code
_entity_poly.pdbx_strand_id
1 'polypeptide(L)'
;MRSFALILVFGLSACTQFPELDGAVTAHGSDANYPDLVPIEPILAQAASGPSADQTTDQLSSRVAALKARASRLRGRVVDTSSRDRMRTGVPRG
;
A
#
# COMPACT_ATOMS: atom_id res chain seq x y z
N MET A 1 -18.55 -8.67 -21.81
CA MET A 1 -18.35 -7.78 -22.98
C MET A 1 -18.67 -6.31 -22.65
N ARG A 2 -19.86 -5.97 -22.13
CA ARG A 2 -20.21 -4.59 -21.71
C ARG A 2 -19.24 -3.98 -20.68
N SER A 3 -18.81 -4.75 -19.68
CA SER A 3 -17.89 -4.27 -18.64
C SER A 3 -16.48 -3.97 -19.17
N PHE A 4 -16.04 -4.71 -20.20
CA PHE A 4 -14.75 -4.48 -20.84
C PHE A 4 -14.76 -3.18 -21.65
N ALA A 5 -15.88 -2.88 -22.31
CA ALA A 5 -16.06 -1.61 -23.00
C ALA A 5 -16.05 -0.41 -22.03
N LEU A 6 -16.64 -0.55 -20.84
CA LEU A 6 -16.61 0.51 -19.81
C LEU A 6 -15.19 0.78 -19.29
N ILE A 7 -14.41 -0.28 -19.03
CA ILE A 7 -13.01 -0.14 -18.57
C ILE A 7 -12.14 0.52 -19.65
N LEU A 8 -12.35 0.16 -20.92
CA LEU A 8 -11.63 0.75 -22.05
C LEU A 8 -11.88 2.27 -22.15
N VAL A 9 -13.15 2.70 -22.08
CA VAL A 9 -13.52 4.12 -22.19
C VAL A 9 -12.94 4.96 -21.04
N PHE A 10 -12.98 4.45 -19.80
CA PHE A 10 -12.38 5.13 -18.65
C PHE A 10 -10.84 5.15 -18.68
N GLY A 11 -10.21 4.11 -19.24
CA GLY A 11 -8.76 4.07 -19.40
C GLY A 11 -8.24 5.11 -20.38
N LEU A 12 -8.98 5.38 -21.47
CA LEU A 12 -8.59 6.39 -22.45
C LEU A 12 -8.67 7.82 -21.91
N SER A 13 -9.57 8.12 -20.96
CA SER A 13 -9.64 9.46 -20.33
C SER A 13 -8.56 9.71 -19.28
N ALA A 14 -7.76 8.70 -18.91
CA ALA A 14 -6.62 8.87 -18.01
C ALA A 14 -5.33 9.25 -18.75
N CYS A 15 -5.27 9.01 -20.06
CA CYS A 15 -4.16 9.42 -20.93
C CYS A 15 -4.44 10.79 -21.59
N THR A 16 -4.90 11.78 -20.83
CA THR A 16 -5.06 13.15 -21.35
C THR A 16 -3.71 13.81 -21.57
N GLN A 17 -3.59 14.58 -22.64
CA GLN A 17 -2.40 15.39 -22.92
C GLN A 17 -2.08 16.29 -21.72
N PHE A 18 -0.81 16.31 -21.30
CA PHE A 18 -0.32 17.25 -20.30
C PHE A 18 -0.76 18.66 -20.71
N PRO A 19 -1.47 19.41 -19.85
CA PRO A 19 -1.88 20.76 -20.20
C PRO A 19 -0.61 21.59 -20.43
N GLU A 20 -0.55 22.33 -21.54
CA GLU A 20 0.54 23.26 -21.83
C GLU A 20 0.61 24.29 -20.68
N LEU A 21 1.49 24.07 -19.71
CA LEU A 21 1.70 24.97 -18.57
C LEU A 21 2.62 26.15 -18.94
N ASP A 22 3.07 26.22 -20.20
CA ASP A 22 3.90 27.29 -20.73
C ASP A 22 3.10 28.60 -20.77
N GLY A 23 3.16 29.35 -19.66
CA GLY A 23 2.50 30.65 -19.49
C GLY A 23 1.37 30.70 -18.46
N ALA A 24 1.13 29.62 -17.70
CA ALA A 24 0.12 29.60 -16.64
C ALA A 24 0.55 30.36 -15.37
N VAL A 25 1.20 31.51 -15.52
CA VAL A 25 1.27 32.51 -14.46
C VAL A 25 0.06 33.41 -14.68
N THR A 26 -1.04 33.13 -13.97
CA THR A 26 -2.18 34.04 -13.93
C THR A 26 -1.70 35.43 -13.47
N ALA A 27 -2.44 36.51 -13.75
CA ALA A 27 -2.07 37.84 -13.26
C ALA A 27 -1.80 37.88 -11.73
N HIS A 28 -2.39 36.94 -10.97
CA HIS A 28 -2.18 36.76 -9.53
C HIS A 28 -0.86 36.07 -9.18
N GLY A 29 -0.27 35.28 -10.08
CA GLY A 29 1.01 34.61 -9.88
C GLY A 29 2.22 35.49 -10.24
N SER A 30 2.05 36.48 -11.12
CA SER A 30 3.15 37.36 -11.57
C SER A 30 3.56 38.37 -10.49
N ASP A 31 2.56 38.88 -9.74
CA ASP A 31 2.75 39.83 -8.65
C ASP A 31 2.67 39.15 -7.26
N ALA A 32 2.56 37.82 -7.22
CA ALA A 32 2.61 37.09 -5.95
C ALA A 32 4.00 37.22 -5.35
N ASN A 33 4.05 37.54 -4.05
CA ASN A 33 5.28 37.39 -3.30
C ASN A 33 5.73 35.93 -3.36
N TYR A 34 7.02 35.74 -3.61
CA TYR A 34 7.63 34.43 -3.45
C TYR A 34 7.42 33.95 -2.01
N PRO A 35 7.14 32.65 -1.81
CA PRO A 35 7.02 32.11 -0.47
C PRO A 35 8.34 32.25 0.28
N ASP A 36 8.25 32.48 1.58
CA ASP A 36 9.44 32.49 2.44
C ASP A 36 10.08 31.11 2.46
N LEU A 37 11.40 31.09 2.24
CA LEU A 37 12.19 29.86 2.33
C LEU A 37 12.36 29.48 3.80
N VAL A 38 11.85 28.31 4.17
CA VAL A 38 12.05 27.74 5.50
C VAL A 38 13.43 27.06 5.55
N PRO A 39 14.21 27.23 6.64
CA PRO A 39 15.48 26.54 6.81
C PRO A 39 15.33 25.01 6.72
N ILE A 40 16.29 24.35 6.08
CA ILE A 40 16.25 22.89 5.84
C ILE A 40 16.75 22.06 7.03
N GLU A 41 17.65 22.61 7.85
CA GLU A 41 18.22 21.96 9.05
C GLU A 41 17.19 21.30 9.97
N PRO A 42 16.07 21.94 10.36
CA PRO A 42 15.06 21.32 11.21
C PRO A 42 14.45 20.06 10.59
N ILE A 43 14.26 20.05 9.26
CA ILE A 43 13.71 18.92 8.52
C ILE A 43 14.72 17.76 8.51
N LEU A 44 16.00 18.07 8.29
CA LEU A 44 17.08 17.08 8.32
C LEU A 44 17.27 16.48 9.72
N ALA A 45 17.21 17.31 10.77
CA ALA A 45 17.28 16.85 12.16
C ALA A 45 16.13 15.91 12.52
N GLN A 46 14.92 16.22 12.04
CA GLN A 46 13.76 15.34 12.24
C GLN A 46 13.90 14.03 11.46
N ALA A 47 14.39 14.06 10.23
CA ALA A 47 14.65 12.85 9.45
C ALA A 47 15.72 11.95 10.10
N ALA A 48 16.76 12.57 10.68
CA ALA A 48 17.82 11.85 11.40
C ALA A 48 17.35 11.23 12.73
N SER A 49 16.22 11.67 13.27
CA SER A 49 15.65 11.13 14.52
C SER A 49 14.85 9.83 14.31
N GLY A 50 14.69 9.38 13.06
CA GLY A 50 14.03 8.12 12.73
C GLY A 50 14.84 6.88 13.14
N PRO A 51 14.24 5.68 13.03
CA PRO A 51 14.96 4.43 13.27
C PRO A 51 16.16 4.31 12.32
N SER A 52 17.31 3.90 12.85
CA SER A 52 18.48 3.60 12.03
C SER A 52 18.18 2.48 11.04
N ALA A 53 18.95 2.41 9.96
CA ALA A 53 18.85 1.33 8.98
C ALA A 53 18.95 -0.05 9.66
N ASP A 54 19.90 -0.22 10.58
CA ASP A 54 20.10 -1.47 11.33
C ASP A 54 18.87 -1.84 12.17
N GLN A 55 18.31 -0.87 12.91
CA GLN A 55 17.09 -1.07 13.70
C GLN A 55 15.91 -1.47 12.81
N THR A 56 15.80 -0.87 11.62
CA THR A 56 14.76 -1.22 10.64
C THR A 56 14.96 -2.65 10.12
N THR A 57 16.20 -3.05 9.82
CA THR A 57 16.50 -4.41 9.37
C THR A 57 16.21 -5.46 10.44
N ASP A 58 16.50 -5.17 11.70
CA ASP A 58 16.22 -6.07 12.83
C ASP A 58 14.72 -6.22 13.09
N GLN A 59 13.97 -5.12 13.02
CA GLN A 59 12.51 -5.16 13.11
C GLN A 59 11.89 -5.96 11.95
N LEU A 60 12.41 -5.83 10.74
CA LEU A 60 11.93 -6.60 9.59
C LEU A 60 12.29 -8.08 9.72
N SER A 61 13.52 -8.41 10.11
CA SER A 61 13.99 -9.79 10.25
C SER A 61 13.18 -10.56 11.31
N SER A 62 12.93 -9.93 12.46
CA SER A 62 12.10 -10.49 13.53
C SER A 62 10.65 -10.73 13.08
N ARG A 63 10.06 -9.78 12.34
CA ARG A 63 8.71 -9.94 11.76
C ARG A 63 8.66 -11.09 10.75
N VAL A 64 9.67 -11.22 9.89
CA VAL A 64 9.77 -12.33 8.93
C VAL A 64 9.86 -13.67 9.65
N ALA A 65 10.66 -13.78 10.70
CA ALA A 65 10.78 -15.00 11.50
C ALA A 65 9.44 -15.38 12.16
N ALA A 66 8.75 -14.40 12.77
CA ALA A 66 7.43 -14.62 13.37
C ALA A 66 6.39 -15.08 12.34
N LEU A 67 6.38 -14.47 11.14
CA LEU A 67 5.47 -14.85 10.07
C LEU A 67 5.74 -16.26 9.55
N LYS A 68 7.01 -16.63 9.36
CA LYS A 68 7.41 -18.00 8.98
C LYS A 68 6.97 -19.02 10.03
N ALA A 69 7.13 -18.72 11.31
CA ALA A 69 6.68 -19.58 12.40
C ALA A 69 5.15 -19.72 12.46
N ARG A 70 4.39 -18.66 12.15
CA ARG A 70 2.93 -18.76 12.03
C ARG A 70 2.52 -19.61 10.83
N ALA A 71 3.16 -19.41 9.68
CA ALA A 71 2.89 -20.18 8.48
C ALA A 71 3.17 -21.67 8.67
N SER A 72 4.25 -22.05 9.37
CA SER A 72 4.54 -23.46 9.66
C SER A 72 3.46 -24.12 10.52
N ARG A 73 2.92 -23.41 11.51
CA ARG A 73 1.79 -23.87 12.33
C ARG A 73 0.52 -24.05 11.50
N LEU A 74 0.22 -23.09 10.62
CA LEU A 74 -0.96 -23.11 9.75
C LEU A 74 -0.90 -24.18 8.66
N ARG A 75 0.30 -24.57 8.22
CA ARG A 75 0.48 -25.66 7.23
C ARG A 75 0.13 -27.05 7.79
N GLY A 76 0.01 -27.19 9.11
CA GLY A 76 -0.49 -28.42 9.74
C GLY A 76 -1.98 -28.66 9.47
N ARG A 77 -2.45 -29.89 9.70
CA ARG A 77 -3.89 -30.18 9.68
C ARG A 77 -4.57 -29.44 10.84
N VAL A 78 -5.24 -28.32 10.55
CA VAL A 78 -6.04 -27.55 11.51
C VAL A 78 -7.27 -28.33 11.98
N VAL A 79 -7.74 -29.26 11.15
CA VAL A 79 -8.86 -30.16 11.44
C VAL A 79 -8.33 -31.58 11.59
N ASP A 80 -8.59 -32.21 12.73
CA ASP A 80 -8.28 -33.62 12.98
C ASP A 80 -9.09 -34.53 12.03
N THR A 81 -8.66 -35.78 11.88
CA THR A 81 -9.28 -36.70 10.92
C THR A 81 -10.75 -36.96 11.25
N SER A 82 -11.10 -37.11 12.53
CA SER A 82 -12.47 -37.41 12.96
C SER A 82 -13.42 -36.24 12.67
N SER A 83 -13.00 -35.00 12.94
CA SER A 83 -13.79 -33.81 12.62
C SER A 83 -13.97 -33.62 11.10
N ARG A 84 -12.94 -33.96 10.31
CA ARG A 84 -13.01 -33.91 8.84
C ARG A 84 -13.99 -34.95 8.29
N ASP A 85 -14.00 -36.16 8.84
CA ASP A 85 -14.95 -37.20 8.43
C ASP A 85 -16.39 -36.81 8.75
N ARG A 86 -16.65 -36.23 9.93
CA ARG A 86 -17.97 -35.68 10.30
C ARG A 86 -18.45 -34.59 9.35
N MET A 87 -17.56 -33.67 8.96
CA MET A 87 -17.90 -32.62 8.00
C MET A 87 -18.20 -33.20 6.62
N ARG A 88 -17.52 -34.27 6.21
CA ARG A 88 -17.75 -34.95 4.93
C ARG A 88 -19.07 -35.72 4.92
N THR A 89 -19.50 -36.30 6.05
CA THR A 89 -20.81 -36.97 6.15
C THR A 89 -21.98 -35.99 6.18
N GLY A 90 -21.76 -34.73 6.60
CA GLY A 90 -22.79 -33.70 6.64
C GLY A 90 -23.81 -33.89 7.77
N VAL A 91 -24.78 -32.97 7.87
CA VAL A 91 -25.88 -33.06 8.83
C VAL A 91 -27.04 -33.83 8.17
N PRO A 92 -27.55 -34.90 8.80
CA PRO A 92 -28.72 -35.62 8.29
C PRO A 92 -29.91 -34.68 8.13
N ARG A 93 -30.58 -34.73 6.98
CA ARG A 93 -31.89 -34.08 6.81
C ARG A 93 -32.91 -34.98 7.50
N GLY A 94 -33.39 -34.57 8.66
CA GLY A 94 -34.53 -35.19 9.36
C GLY A 94 -35.85 -34.90 8.64
#